data_AF-A0A5D8Z335-F1
#
_entry.id   AF-A0A5D8Z335-F1
#
_cell.length_a   1.000
_cell.length_b   1.000
_cell.length_c   1.000
_cell.angle_alpha   90.00
_cell.angle_beta   90.00
_cell.angle_gamma   90.00
#
_symmetry.space_group_name_H-M   'P 1'
#
loop_
_entity.id
_entity.type
_entity.pdbx_description
1 polymer ?
#
loop_
_entity_poly.entity_id
_entity_poly.type
_entity_poly.pdbx_seq_one_letter_code
_entity_poly.pdbx_strand_id
1 'polypeptide(L)'
;MRERATIAYFPWTRRQRPQAGGDLRTKARTTRVAGIALIIAMLAGGCGKGHDAATQKPRVAPSVTVASSEDRLPAWRAPRIEVDRRNAQSIATRADRALIEGRFADDDDASLPLFLALRSYPPARARAELGVEHSVQGLLLQARESLAQIDVDPDALSRVRRAASVLRVVALDRPEVERFLQQVDRVEEGQRFSEQGEALLARDQIGETGGGAIDWFRRAIALRATDARAI
;
A
#
# COMPACT_ATOMS: atom_id res chain seq x y z
N MET A 1 -12.31 -30.18 45.03
CA MET A 1 -10.99 -29.54 44.84
C MET A 1 -10.97 -28.95 43.44
N ARG A 2 -10.87 -27.61 43.31
CA ARG A 2 -10.88 -26.88 42.03
C ARG A 2 -9.43 -26.55 41.66
N GLU A 3 -8.92 -27.15 40.59
CA GLU A 3 -7.65 -26.75 39.99
C GLU A 3 -7.84 -25.45 39.20
N ARG A 4 -7.02 -24.46 39.53
CA ARG A 4 -6.91 -23.19 38.81
C ARG A 4 -5.83 -23.36 37.75
N ALA A 5 -6.21 -23.28 36.47
CA ALA A 5 -5.26 -23.19 35.38
C ALA A 5 -4.69 -21.76 35.30
N THR A 6 -3.40 -21.63 35.56
CA THR A 6 -2.63 -20.39 35.43
C THR A 6 -2.31 -20.15 33.95
N ILE A 7 -2.92 -19.13 33.34
CA ILE A 7 -2.59 -18.66 32.00
C ILE A 7 -1.30 -17.83 32.11
N ALA A 8 -0.20 -18.34 31.56
CA ALA A 8 1.05 -17.60 31.45
C ALA A 8 0.96 -16.57 30.31
N TYR A 9 0.99 -15.30 30.70
CA TYR A 9 1.10 -14.15 29.80
C TYR A 9 2.52 -14.10 29.21
N PHE A 10 2.65 -14.24 27.89
CA PHE A 10 3.93 -14.10 27.18
C PHE A 10 4.09 -12.63 26.73
N PRO A 11 5.00 -11.84 27.31
CA PRO A 11 5.26 -10.48 26.85
C PRO A 11 6.16 -10.52 25.61
N TRP A 12 5.68 -9.93 24.51
CA TRP A 12 6.47 -9.68 23.31
C TRP A 12 7.48 -8.56 23.60
N THR A 13 8.67 -8.93 24.09
CA THR A 13 9.74 -7.98 24.40
C THR A 13 10.40 -7.48 23.13
N ARG A 14 10.22 -6.17 22.93
CA ARG A 14 10.88 -5.26 22.01
C ARG A 14 12.36 -5.64 21.78
N ARG A 15 12.69 -6.21 20.61
CA ARG A 15 14.06 -6.50 20.18
C ARG A 15 14.80 -5.16 19.98
N GLN A 16 15.69 -4.83 20.92
CA GLN A 16 16.60 -3.69 20.82
C GLN A 16 17.55 -3.90 19.62
N ARG A 17 17.58 -2.94 18.69
CA ARG A 17 18.62 -2.86 17.65
C ARG A 17 19.96 -2.54 18.33
N PRO A 18 21.07 -3.21 17.99
CA PRO A 18 22.39 -2.79 18.42
C PRO A 18 22.77 -1.44 17.78
N GLN A 19 23.21 -0.49 18.60
CA GLN A 19 23.87 0.73 18.16
C GLN A 19 25.21 0.37 17.51
N ALA A 20 25.36 0.66 16.23
CA ALA A 20 26.64 0.69 15.57
C ALA A 20 27.36 2.01 15.94
N GLY A 21 28.31 1.93 16.86
CA GLY A 21 29.39 2.90 16.96
C GLY A 21 30.45 2.59 15.90
N GLY A 22 30.96 3.62 15.23
CA GLY A 22 31.97 3.45 14.18
C GLY A 22 32.36 4.76 13.49
N ASP A 23 33.09 5.58 14.24
CA ASP A 23 34.13 6.53 13.84
C ASP A 23 34.06 7.35 12.54
N LEU A 24 34.12 8.66 12.79
CA LEU A 24 34.70 9.73 11.99
C LEU A 24 35.89 9.28 11.13
N ARG A 25 35.79 9.50 9.82
CA ARG A 25 37.00 9.79 9.02
C ARG A 25 36.68 10.70 7.83
N THR A 26 36.86 11.99 8.09
CA THR A 26 37.06 13.03 7.09
C THR A 26 38.24 12.68 6.18
N LYS A 27 37.99 12.68 4.86
CA LYS A 27 39.03 12.96 3.86
C LYS A 27 38.42 13.78 2.73
N ALA A 28 38.58 15.09 2.85
CA ALA A 28 38.67 15.97 1.70
C ALA A 28 39.86 15.51 0.84
N ARG A 29 39.65 15.41 -0.48
CA ARG A 29 40.74 15.59 -1.44
C ARG A 29 40.22 16.21 -2.73
N THR A 30 40.86 17.33 -2.99
CA THR A 30 40.70 18.34 -4.01
C THR A 30 41.26 17.92 -5.37
N THR A 31 40.91 18.74 -6.37
CA THR A 31 41.60 18.99 -7.65
C THR A 31 41.51 17.94 -8.75
N ARG A 32 41.00 18.33 -9.93
CA ARG A 32 41.81 18.97 -10.98
C ARG A 32 40.94 19.69 -12.02
N VAL A 33 41.27 20.96 -12.18
CA VAL A 33 40.96 21.80 -13.35
C VAL A 33 41.86 21.34 -14.50
N ALA A 34 41.31 21.20 -15.70
CA ALA A 34 42.07 21.26 -16.94
C ALA A 34 41.14 21.82 -18.04
N GLY A 35 41.34 23.08 -18.40
CA GLY A 35 40.78 23.69 -19.59
C GLY A 35 41.73 23.50 -20.79
N ILE A 36 41.15 23.38 -21.98
CA ILE A 36 41.80 23.55 -23.30
C ILE A 36 40.68 24.12 -24.20
N ALA A 37 40.63 25.42 -24.43
CA ALA A 37 41.38 26.21 -25.42
C ALA A 37 40.88 26.05 -26.87
N LEU A 38 40.57 27.24 -27.41
CA LEU A 38 40.01 27.68 -28.68
C LEU A 38 40.91 27.36 -29.91
N ILE A 39 40.31 27.27 -31.12
CA ILE A 39 40.78 27.71 -32.47
C ILE A 39 39.64 27.34 -33.45
N ILE A 40 38.80 28.26 -33.96
CA ILE A 40 38.92 29.23 -35.08
C ILE A 40 39.20 28.61 -36.49
N ALA A 41 38.10 28.60 -37.27
CA ALA A 41 37.92 28.90 -38.69
C ALA A 41 38.60 28.07 -39.81
N MET A 42 37.76 27.55 -40.72
CA MET A 42 37.93 27.75 -42.16
C MET A 42 36.61 27.53 -42.95
N LEU A 43 36.31 28.50 -43.82
CA LEU A 43 35.25 28.51 -44.83
C LEU A 43 35.65 27.66 -46.05
N ALA A 44 34.69 26.94 -46.65
CA ALA A 44 34.61 26.74 -48.12
C ALA A 44 33.26 26.10 -48.48
N GLY A 45 32.74 26.45 -49.66
CA GLY A 45 31.35 26.27 -50.06
C GLY A 45 30.95 24.85 -50.50
N GLY A 46 29.64 24.70 -50.69
CA GLY A 46 29.05 23.49 -51.25
C GLY A 46 27.53 23.52 -51.20
N CYS A 47 26.88 24.08 -52.22
CA CYS A 47 25.47 23.83 -52.50
C CYS A 47 25.30 22.33 -52.80
N GLY A 48 24.69 21.60 -51.87
CA GLY A 48 24.38 20.18 -52.01
C GLY A 48 22.99 19.91 -51.45
N LYS A 49 22.03 19.75 -52.35
CA LYS A 49 20.63 19.45 -52.06
C LYS A 49 20.53 18.00 -51.57
N GLY A 50 20.37 17.82 -50.25
CA GLY A 50 20.13 16.53 -49.62
C GLY A 50 19.49 16.75 -48.24
N HIS A 51 18.16 16.70 -48.17
CA HIS A 51 17.46 16.59 -46.89
C HIS A 51 17.70 15.16 -46.37
N ASP A 52 18.80 14.96 -45.67
CA ASP A 52 18.97 13.78 -44.83
C ASP A 52 18.02 13.91 -43.65
N ALA A 53 16.89 13.19 -43.75
CA ALA A 53 15.99 12.94 -42.66
C ALA A 53 16.76 12.22 -41.55
N ALA A 54 17.31 12.99 -40.61
CA ALA A 54 17.73 12.46 -39.33
C ALA A 54 16.48 11.91 -38.63
N THR A 55 16.32 10.59 -38.69
CA THR A 55 15.29 9.83 -38.00
C THR A 55 15.35 10.17 -36.51
N GLN A 56 14.49 11.09 -36.07
CA GLN A 56 14.28 11.36 -34.66
C GLN A 56 13.77 10.07 -34.02
N LYS A 57 14.61 9.46 -33.18
CA LYS A 57 14.21 8.34 -32.34
C LYS A 57 13.02 8.82 -31.49
N PRO A 58 11.85 8.16 -31.52
CA PRO A 58 10.70 8.64 -30.78
C PRO A 58 11.06 8.70 -29.30
N ARG A 59 11.04 9.89 -28.71
CA ARG A 59 11.08 10.05 -27.27
C ARG A 59 9.75 9.50 -26.76
N VAL A 60 9.76 8.26 -26.28
CA VAL A 60 8.62 7.68 -25.55
C VAL A 60 8.42 8.56 -24.33
N ALA A 61 7.40 9.41 -24.37
CA ALA A 61 6.98 10.14 -23.20
C ALA A 61 6.60 9.12 -22.11
N PRO A 62 7.00 9.30 -20.84
CA PRO A 62 6.48 8.46 -19.78
C PRO A 62 4.96 8.63 -19.75
N SER A 63 4.23 7.57 -20.10
CA SER A 63 2.78 7.55 -19.97
C SER A 63 2.45 7.35 -18.50
N VAL A 64 2.02 8.42 -17.84
CA VAL A 64 1.37 8.30 -16.53
C VAL A 64 -0.07 7.86 -16.81
N THR A 65 -0.34 6.58 -16.64
CA THR A 65 -1.72 6.10 -16.57
C THR A 65 -2.27 6.58 -15.23
N VAL A 66 -2.96 7.73 -15.25
CA VAL A 66 -3.79 8.15 -14.12
C VAL A 66 -4.94 7.16 -14.07
N ALA A 67 -4.93 6.26 -13.08
CA ALA A 67 -6.06 5.39 -12.82
C ALA A 67 -7.29 6.28 -12.61
N SER A 68 -8.30 6.12 -13.46
CA SER A 68 -9.56 6.84 -13.29
C SER A 68 -10.26 6.30 -12.04
N SER A 69 -10.94 7.18 -11.30
CA SER A 69 -11.59 6.89 -10.01
C SER A 69 -12.71 5.82 -10.06
N GLU A 70 -12.95 5.20 -11.21
CA GLU A 70 -13.95 4.17 -11.43
C GLU A 70 -13.43 2.73 -11.28
N ASP A 71 -12.11 2.53 -11.10
CA ASP A 71 -11.53 1.21 -10.84
C ASP A 71 -11.82 0.73 -9.40
N ARG A 72 -13.07 0.35 -9.15
CA ARG A 72 -13.43 -0.40 -7.94
C ARG A 72 -12.74 -1.75 -8.01
N LEU A 73 -11.87 -2.02 -7.02
CA LEU A 73 -11.28 -3.35 -6.87
C LEU A 73 -12.39 -4.40 -6.82
N PRO A 74 -12.22 -5.54 -7.51
CA PRO A 74 -13.18 -6.63 -7.42
C PRO A 74 -13.32 -7.05 -5.94
N ALA A 75 -14.54 -7.38 -5.52
CA ALA A 75 -14.77 -7.89 -4.18
C ALA A 75 -13.92 -9.16 -3.95
N TRP A 76 -13.11 -9.15 -2.90
CA TRP A 76 -12.28 -10.29 -2.55
C TRP A 76 -13.14 -11.54 -2.30
N ARG A 77 -12.63 -12.69 -2.72
CA ARG A 77 -13.26 -13.99 -2.46
C ARG A 77 -12.18 -14.94 -1.98
N ALA A 78 -12.48 -15.70 -0.93
CA ALA A 78 -11.57 -16.73 -0.47
C ALA A 78 -11.34 -17.76 -1.60
N PRO A 79 -10.08 -18.09 -1.92
CA PRO A 79 -9.79 -19.12 -2.90
C PRO A 79 -10.30 -20.48 -2.40
N ARG A 80 -10.70 -21.34 -3.34
CA ARG A 80 -11.20 -22.67 -3.02
C ARG A 80 -10.02 -23.63 -2.90
N ILE A 81 -9.66 -23.98 -1.67
CA ILE A 81 -8.58 -24.92 -1.37
C ILE A 81 -9.21 -26.18 -0.78
N GLU A 82 -8.96 -27.32 -1.42
CA GLU A 82 -9.47 -28.62 -0.95
C GLU A 82 -8.63 -29.14 0.22
N VAL A 83 -9.31 -29.54 1.29
CA VAL A 83 -8.68 -30.08 2.50
C VAL A 83 -9.16 -31.50 2.73
N ASP A 84 -8.21 -32.43 2.83
CA ASP A 84 -8.45 -33.83 3.15
C ASP A 84 -7.46 -34.33 4.22
N ARG A 85 -7.60 -35.61 4.61
CA ARG A 85 -6.74 -36.23 5.62
C ARG A 85 -5.26 -36.24 5.21
N ARG A 86 -4.94 -36.33 3.91
CA ARG A 86 -3.57 -36.46 3.39
C ARG A 86 -2.85 -35.11 3.38
N ASN A 87 -3.58 -34.02 3.15
CA ASN A 87 -2.99 -32.70 2.96
C ASN A 87 -3.16 -31.73 4.14
N ALA A 88 -4.12 -31.97 5.06
CA ALA A 88 -4.47 -31.01 6.11
C ALA A 88 -3.29 -30.54 6.95
N GLN A 89 -2.38 -31.46 7.33
CA GLN A 89 -1.21 -31.11 8.13
C GLN A 89 -0.21 -30.22 7.35
N SER A 90 -0.04 -30.47 6.05
CA SER A 90 0.82 -29.65 5.19
C SER A 90 0.23 -28.25 5.02
N ILE A 91 -1.08 -28.15 4.80
CA ILE A 91 -1.79 -26.86 4.72
C ILE A 91 -1.67 -26.09 6.04
N ALA A 92 -1.87 -26.73 7.19
CA ALA A 92 -1.70 -26.09 8.51
C ALA A 92 -0.28 -25.55 8.69
N THR A 93 0.73 -26.32 8.32
CA THR A 93 2.14 -25.90 8.41
C THR A 93 2.44 -24.68 7.53
N ARG A 94 1.86 -24.63 6.32
CA ARG A 94 2.00 -23.46 5.43
C ARG A 94 1.26 -22.25 5.98
N ALA A 95 0.07 -22.44 6.53
CA ALA A 95 -0.73 -21.37 7.14
C ALA A 95 0.01 -20.73 8.32
N ASP A 96 0.62 -21.54 9.20
CA ASP A 96 1.42 -21.05 10.31
C ASP A 96 2.63 -20.25 9.84
N ARG A 97 3.32 -20.74 8.80
CA ARG A 97 4.47 -20.05 8.22
C ARG A 97 4.07 -18.69 7.65
N ALA A 98 3.02 -18.66 6.83
CA ALA A 98 2.52 -17.42 6.27
C ALA A 98 2.09 -16.42 7.36
N LEU A 99 1.50 -16.91 8.46
CA LEU A 99 1.12 -16.08 9.60
C LEU A 99 2.35 -15.43 10.26
N ILE A 100 3.43 -16.20 10.47
CA ILE A 100 4.69 -15.72 11.05
C ILE A 100 5.38 -14.72 10.11
N GLU A 101 5.30 -14.95 8.80
CA GLU A 101 5.84 -14.06 7.76
C GLU A 101 5.02 -12.77 7.61
N GLY A 102 3.85 -12.67 8.24
CA GLY A 102 2.94 -11.54 8.06
C GLY A 102 2.28 -11.49 6.68
N ARG A 103 2.20 -12.62 5.98
CA ARG A 103 1.49 -12.77 4.70
C ARG A 103 0.07 -13.22 4.98
N PHE A 104 -0.85 -12.26 5.13
CA PHE A 104 -2.20 -12.56 5.59
C PHE A 104 -3.18 -12.85 4.45
N ALA A 105 -3.13 -12.08 3.36
CA ALA A 105 -4.11 -12.19 2.27
C ALA A 105 -3.56 -11.81 0.88
N ASP A 106 -2.24 -11.89 0.70
CA ASP A 106 -1.56 -11.43 -0.52
C ASP A 106 -1.80 -12.36 -1.73
N ASP A 107 -1.91 -13.67 -1.47
CA ASP A 107 -2.04 -14.74 -2.44
C ASP A 107 -2.80 -15.94 -1.85
N ASP A 108 -2.98 -17.00 -2.64
CA ASP A 108 -3.69 -18.22 -2.24
C ASP A 108 -2.94 -19.03 -1.15
N ASP A 109 -1.65 -18.76 -0.96
CA ASP A 109 -0.78 -19.38 0.05
C ASP A 109 -0.60 -18.51 1.31
N ALA A 110 -1.35 -17.41 1.40
CA ALA A 110 -1.37 -16.55 2.57
C ALA A 110 -2.12 -17.21 3.73
N SER A 111 -1.89 -16.73 4.95
CA SER A 111 -2.35 -17.39 6.17
C SER A 111 -3.88 -17.47 6.26
N LEU A 112 -4.58 -16.40 5.91
CA LEU A 112 -6.04 -16.31 6.04
C LEU A 112 -6.76 -17.28 5.09
N PRO A 113 -6.48 -17.32 3.76
CA PRO A 113 -7.01 -18.34 2.87
C PRO A 113 -6.81 -19.77 3.35
N LEU A 114 -5.59 -20.11 3.80
CA LEU A 114 -5.25 -21.46 4.24
C LEU A 114 -6.01 -21.85 5.52
N PHE A 115 -6.10 -20.94 6.49
CA PHE A 115 -6.89 -21.20 7.71
C PHE A 115 -8.39 -21.27 7.40
N LEU A 116 -8.93 -20.43 6.52
CA LEU A 116 -10.34 -20.52 6.11
C LEU A 116 -10.67 -21.88 5.47
N ALA A 117 -9.78 -22.42 4.64
CA ALA A 117 -9.94 -23.75 4.07
C ALA A 117 -9.95 -24.85 5.14
N LEU A 118 -9.04 -24.76 6.13
CA LEU A 118 -8.93 -25.73 7.22
C LEU A 118 -10.16 -25.77 8.14
N ARG A 119 -10.98 -24.71 8.21
CA ARG A 119 -12.23 -24.70 9.03
C ARG A 119 -13.23 -25.78 8.61
N SER A 120 -13.20 -26.15 7.33
CA SER A 120 -14.04 -27.20 6.76
C SER A 120 -13.59 -28.61 7.13
N TYR A 121 -12.38 -28.78 7.69
CA TYR A 121 -11.85 -30.06 8.15
C TYR A 121 -11.96 -30.18 9.67
N PRO A 122 -12.91 -30.98 10.21
CA PRO A 122 -13.23 -30.99 11.64
C PRO A 122 -12.02 -31.20 12.58
N PRO A 123 -11.04 -32.08 12.28
CA PRO A 123 -9.87 -32.27 13.13
C PRO A 123 -8.98 -31.02 13.27
N ALA A 124 -9.00 -30.10 12.30
CA ALA A 124 -8.22 -28.86 12.34
C ALA A 124 -9.05 -27.62 12.71
N ARG A 125 -10.37 -27.74 12.84
CA ARG A 125 -11.29 -26.59 12.96
C ARG A 125 -10.91 -25.63 14.08
N ALA A 126 -10.68 -26.13 15.31
CA ALA A 126 -10.36 -25.27 16.45
C ALA A 126 -9.07 -24.46 16.23
N ARG A 127 -8.04 -25.11 15.68
CA ARG A 127 -6.79 -24.43 15.29
C ARG A 127 -7.04 -23.40 14.19
N ALA A 128 -7.85 -23.77 13.20
CA ALA A 128 -8.16 -22.92 12.06
C ALA A 128 -8.88 -21.63 12.48
N GLU A 129 -9.85 -21.71 13.41
CA GLU A 129 -10.53 -20.53 13.94
C GLU A 129 -9.55 -19.55 14.62
N LEU A 130 -8.63 -20.07 15.45
CA LEU A 130 -7.57 -19.23 16.08
C LEU A 130 -6.64 -18.62 15.02
N GLY A 131 -6.28 -19.39 13.99
CA GLY A 131 -5.46 -18.91 12.88
C GLY A 131 -6.12 -17.80 12.08
N VAL A 132 -7.43 -17.91 11.83
CA VAL A 132 -8.23 -16.84 11.20
C VAL A 132 -8.22 -15.60 12.08
N GLU A 133 -8.45 -15.74 13.38
CA GLU A 133 -8.45 -14.61 14.31
C GLU A 133 -7.12 -13.85 14.30
N HIS A 134 -6.00 -14.56 14.42
CA HIS A 134 -4.67 -13.94 14.35
C HIS A 134 -4.39 -13.30 12.99
N SER A 135 -4.81 -13.94 11.89
CA SER A 135 -4.62 -13.40 10.54
C SER A 135 -5.42 -12.12 10.33
N VAL A 136 -6.66 -12.05 10.84
CA VAL A 136 -7.50 -10.84 10.79
C VAL A 136 -6.86 -9.70 11.58
N GLN A 137 -6.39 -9.97 12.81
CA GLN A 137 -5.75 -8.94 13.63
C GLN A 137 -4.44 -8.43 13.00
N GLY A 138 -3.63 -9.33 12.44
CA GLY A 138 -2.41 -8.97 11.72
C GLY A 138 -2.68 -8.13 10.47
N LEU A 139 -3.65 -8.53 9.65
CA LEU A 139 -4.06 -7.79 8.46
C LEU A 139 -4.57 -6.39 8.82
N LEU A 140 -5.40 -6.28 9.86
CA LEU A 140 -5.92 -5.00 10.34
C LEU A 140 -4.79 -4.07 10.80
N LEU A 141 -3.78 -4.60 11.48
CA LEU A 141 -2.60 -3.83 11.89
C LEU A 141 -1.82 -3.31 10.68
N GLN A 142 -1.45 -4.17 9.72
CA GLN A 142 -0.76 -3.77 8.49
C GLN A 142 -1.55 -2.74 7.68
N ALA A 143 -2.87 -2.87 7.65
CA ALA A 143 -3.74 -1.94 6.94
C ALA A 143 -3.74 -0.56 7.62
N ARG A 144 -3.77 -0.50 8.96
CA ARG A 144 -3.65 0.76 9.71
C ARG A 144 -2.28 1.41 9.54
N GLU A 145 -1.21 0.62 9.53
CA GLU A 145 0.14 1.12 9.24
C GLU A 145 0.21 1.71 7.83
N SER A 146 -0.37 1.05 6.83
CA SER A 146 -0.46 1.58 5.48
C SER A 146 -1.32 2.85 5.43
N LEU A 147 -2.43 2.90 6.16
CA LEU A 147 -3.30 4.07 6.23
C LEU A 147 -2.56 5.30 6.78
N ALA A 148 -1.65 5.11 7.74
CA ALA A 148 -0.82 6.19 8.28
C ALA A 148 0.25 6.70 7.28
N GLN A 149 0.44 6.04 6.13
CA GLN A 149 1.46 6.39 5.14
C GLN A 149 0.87 6.94 3.82
N ILE A 150 -0.45 7.13 3.71
CA ILE A 150 -1.12 7.52 2.46
C ILE A 150 -0.64 8.85 1.85
N ASP A 151 -0.10 9.75 2.65
CA ASP A 151 0.40 11.05 2.18
C ASP A 151 1.87 10.98 1.68
N VAL A 152 2.59 9.90 1.99
CA VAL A 152 4.03 9.77 1.68
C VAL A 152 4.35 8.59 0.77
N ASP A 153 3.51 7.56 0.77
CA ASP A 153 3.67 6.37 -0.07
C ASP A 153 2.50 6.28 -1.08
N PRO A 154 2.78 6.40 -2.39
CA PRO A 154 1.73 6.37 -3.42
C PRO A 154 0.97 5.04 -3.48
N ASP A 155 1.57 3.94 -3.01
CA ASP A 155 0.94 2.61 -3.03
C ASP A 155 0.13 2.32 -1.75
N ALA A 156 0.26 3.14 -0.71
CA ALA A 156 -0.35 2.89 0.59
C ALA A 156 -1.88 2.78 0.52
N LEU A 157 -2.55 3.67 -0.22
CA LEU A 157 -4.01 3.63 -0.39
C LEU A 157 -4.46 2.34 -1.11
N SER A 158 -3.69 1.89 -2.10
CA SER A 158 -3.97 0.62 -2.80
C SER A 158 -3.88 -0.58 -1.85
N ARG A 159 -2.87 -0.61 -0.97
CA ARG A 159 -2.74 -1.66 0.06
C ARG A 159 -3.89 -1.62 1.07
N VAL A 160 -4.28 -0.42 1.51
CA VAL A 160 -5.45 -0.21 2.40
C VAL A 160 -6.72 -0.76 1.74
N ARG A 161 -6.98 -0.41 0.48
CA ARG A 161 -8.17 -0.88 -0.27
C ARG A 161 -8.20 -2.39 -0.39
N ARG A 162 -7.06 -3.02 -0.70
CA ARG A 162 -6.95 -4.48 -0.76
C ARG A 162 -7.29 -5.12 0.59
N ALA A 163 -6.68 -4.65 1.68
CA ALA A 163 -6.97 -5.17 3.02
C ALA A 163 -8.43 -4.94 3.44
N ALA A 164 -9.00 -3.77 3.16
CA ALA A 164 -10.40 -3.45 3.43
C ALA A 164 -11.37 -4.39 2.69
N SER A 165 -11.06 -4.76 1.44
CA SER A 165 -11.87 -5.71 0.67
C SER A 165 -11.92 -7.10 1.33
N VAL A 166 -10.81 -7.57 1.89
CA VAL A 166 -10.73 -8.86 2.61
C VAL A 166 -11.49 -8.76 3.93
N LEU A 167 -11.22 -7.73 4.73
CA LEU A 167 -11.81 -7.55 6.06
C LEU A 167 -13.34 -7.43 6.02
N ARG A 168 -13.91 -6.79 5.00
CA ARG A 168 -15.36 -6.73 4.76
C ARG A 168 -16.00 -8.11 4.61
N VAL A 169 -15.25 -9.11 4.11
CA VAL A 169 -15.77 -10.46 3.89
C VAL A 169 -15.61 -11.32 5.14
N VAL A 170 -14.50 -11.18 5.87
CA VAL A 170 -14.14 -12.14 6.92
C VAL A 170 -14.40 -11.67 8.35
N ALA A 171 -14.61 -10.37 8.58
CA ALA A 171 -14.62 -9.80 9.92
C ALA A 171 -15.45 -8.50 10.04
N LEU A 172 -16.50 -8.33 9.23
CA LEU A 172 -17.34 -7.12 9.25
C LEU A 172 -18.08 -6.92 10.58
N ASP A 173 -18.33 -8.01 11.30
CA ASP A 173 -18.97 -8.03 12.61
C ASP A 173 -18.07 -7.52 13.75
N ARG A 174 -16.77 -7.29 13.49
CA ARG A 174 -15.82 -6.82 14.50
C ARG A 174 -15.83 -5.28 14.59
N PRO A 175 -16.09 -4.68 15.78
CA PRO A 175 -16.15 -3.22 15.93
C PRO A 175 -14.88 -2.50 15.50
N GLU A 176 -13.71 -3.10 15.71
CA GLU A 176 -12.42 -2.53 15.28
C GLU A 176 -12.20 -2.53 13.77
N VAL A 177 -12.81 -3.48 13.06
CA VAL A 177 -12.81 -3.54 11.60
C VAL A 177 -13.80 -2.52 11.06
N GLU A 178 -14.99 -2.43 11.63
CA GLU A 178 -15.99 -1.42 11.23
C GLU A 178 -15.42 0.00 11.33
N ARG A 179 -14.79 0.36 12.46
CA ARG A 179 -14.14 1.67 12.63
C ARG A 179 -13.04 1.92 11.61
N PHE A 180 -12.24 0.91 11.32
CA PHE A 180 -11.20 1.02 10.29
C PHE A 180 -11.82 1.26 8.91
N LEU A 181 -12.86 0.52 8.53
CA LEU A 181 -13.54 0.68 7.25
C LEU A 181 -14.19 2.06 7.11
N GLN A 182 -14.79 2.59 8.17
CA GLN A 182 -15.31 3.97 8.20
C GLN A 182 -14.20 5.00 7.96
N GLN A 183 -13.02 4.78 8.54
CA GLN A 183 -11.85 5.64 8.30
C GLN A 183 -11.38 5.56 6.83
N VAL A 184 -11.35 4.36 6.24
CA VAL A 184 -11.04 4.17 4.82
C VAL A 184 -12.03 4.93 3.95
N ASP A 185 -13.33 4.80 4.22
CA ASP A 185 -14.38 5.46 3.43
C ASP A 185 -14.24 6.99 3.47
N ARG A 186 -13.87 7.58 4.61
CA ARG A 186 -13.58 9.03 4.73
C ARG A 186 -12.37 9.46 3.90
N VAL A 187 -11.29 8.68 3.94
CA VAL A 187 -10.08 8.96 3.15
C VAL A 187 -10.39 8.89 1.65
N GLU A 188 -11.16 7.89 1.22
CA GLU A 188 -11.57 7.75 -0.18
C GLU A 188 -12.52 8.87 -0.63
N GLU A 189 -13.43 9.31 0.22
CA GLU A 189 -14.28 10.47 -0.06
C GLU A 189 -13.46 11.77 -0.16
N GLY A 190 -12.49 11.96 0.73
CA GLY A 190 -11.56 13.09 0.67
C GLY A 190 -10.76 13.12 -0.64
N GLN A 191 -10.24 11.97 -1.09
CA GLN A 191 -9.56 11.84 -2.38
C GLN A 191 -10.48 12.19 -3.56
N ARG A 192 -11.71 11.65 -3.57
CA ARG A 192 -12.70 11.99 -4.61
C ARG A 192 -13.01 13.48 -4.65
N PHE A 193 -13.11 14.15 -3.50
CA PHE A 193 -13.30 15.60 -3.46
C PHE A 193 -12.07 16.36 -4.00
N SER A 194 -10.85 15.93 -3.69
CA SER A 194 -9.64 16.52 -4.28
C SER A 194 -9.64 16.39 -5.81
N GLU A 195 -9.93 15.20 -6.34
CA GLU A 195 -10.00 14.94 -7.78
C GLU A 195 -11.04 15.84 -8.48
N GLN A 196 -12.21 16.05 -7.86
CA GLN A 196 -13.23 16.96 -8.40
C GLN A 196 -12.77 18.43 -8.36
N GLY A 197 -12.06 18.83 -7.31
CA GLY A 197 -11.43 20.14 -7.23
C GLY A 197 -10.40 20.36 -8.33
N GLU A 198 -9.52 19.38 -8.55
CA GLU A 198 -8.51 19.41 -9.63
C GLU A 198 -9.15 19.45 -11.02
N ALA A 199 -10.21 18.67 -11.26
CA ALA A 199 -10.92 18.65 -12.52
C ALA A 199 -11.58 20.01 -12.86
N LEU A 200 -12.08 20.73 -11.86
CA LEU A 200 -12.64 22.08 -12.03
C LEU A 200 -11.55 23.14 -12.17
N LEU A 201 -10.46 23.02 -11.40
CA LEU A 201 -9.30 23.90 -11.50
C LEU A 201 -8.68 23.84 -12.90
N ALA A 202 -8.57 22.64 -13.49
CA ALA A 202 -8.08 22.44 -14.85
C ALA A 202 -8.97 23.08 -15.94
N ARG A 203 -10.19 23.50 -15.58
CA ARG A 203 -11.15 24.20 -16.46
C ARG A 203 -11.28 25.69 -16.10
N ASP A 204 -10.36 26.22 -15.29
CA ASP A 204 -10.38 27.57 -14.72
C ASP A 204 -11.65 27.90 -13.91
N GLN A 205 -12.36 26.88 -13.42
CA GLN A 205 -13.57 27.02 -12.59
C GLN A 205 -13.19 27.10 -11.11
N ILE A 206 -12.51 28.18 -10.73
CA ILE A 206 -11.94 28.36 -9.39
C ILE A 206 -13.04 28.47 -8.31
N GLY A 207 -14.09 29.26 -8.58
CA GLY A 207 -15.22 29.46 -7.65
C GLY A 207 -14.98 30.52 -6.58
N GLU A 208 -14.34 31.64 -6.92
CA GLU A 208 -14.02 32.73 -5.98
C GLU A 208 -15.25 33.33 -5.25
N THR A 209 -16.43 33.25 -5.86
CA THR A 209 -17.70 33.72 -5.28
C THR A 209 -18.59 32.58 -4.76
N GLY A 210 -18.03 31.37 -4.63
CA GLY A 210 -18.75 30.14 -4.27
C GLY A 210 -18.83 29.14 -5.42
N GLY A 211 -18.98 27.86 -5.06
CA GLY A 211 -18.86 26.75 -5.99
C GLY A 211 -17.40 26.49 -6.41
N GLY A 212 -17.24 25.83 -7.56
CA GLY A 212 -15.92 25.63 -8.19
C GLY A 212 -14.94 24.76 -7.40
N ALA A 213 -13.68 24.81 -7.81
CA ALA A 213 -12.60 24.01 -7.26
C ALA A 213 -12.37 24.23 -5.76
N ILE A 214 -12.45 25.49 -5.29
CA ILE A 214 -12.17 25.84 -3.89
C ILE A 214 -13.13 25.12 -2.93
N ASP A 215 -14.43 25.03 -3.27
CA ASP A 215 -15.40 24.37 -2.40
C ASP A 215 -15.16 22.87 -2.25
N TRP A 216 -14.71 22.20 -3.32
CA TRP A 216 -14.34 20.79 -3.25
C TRP A 216 -13.08 20.56 -2.40
N PHE A 217 -12.05 21.40 -2.55
CA PHE A 217 -10.86 21.32 -1.70
C PHE A 217 -11.18 21.57 -0.22
N ARG A 218 -12.08 22.53 0.10
CA ARG A 218 -12.56 22.74 1.48
C ARG A 218 -13.21 21.49 2.05
N ARG A 219 -14.05 20.79 1.28
CA ARG A 219 -14.67 19.52 1.69
C ARG A 219 -13.62 18.42 1.93
N ALA A 220 -12.64 18.30 1.03
CA ALA A 220 -11.54 17.33 1.18
C ALA A 220 -10.73 17.58 2.47
N ILE A 221 -10.40 18.85 2.76
CA ILE A 221 -9.69 19.24 3.98
C ILE A 221 -10.51 18.96 5.23
N ALA A 222 -11.82 19.22 5.21
CA ALA A 222 -12.71 18.96 6.35
C ALA A 222 -12.74 17.47 6.75
N LEU A 223 -12.73 16.56 5.77
CA LEU A 223 -12.64 15.11 6.02
C LEU A 223 -11.28 14.73 6.63
N ARG A 224 -10.17 15.21 6.07
CA ARG A 224 -8.81 14.96 6.59
C ARG A 224 -8.62 15.48 8.02
N ALA A 225 -9.14 16.67 8.32
CA ALA A 225 -9.06 17.26 9.66
C ALA A 225 -9.79 16.44 10.73
N THR A 226 -10.84 15.72 10.33
CA THR A 226 -11.59 14.81 11.21
C THR A 226 -10.80 13.51 11.43
N ASP A 227 -10.10 13.00 10.42
CA ASP A 227 -9.23 11.84 10.55
C ASP A 227 -8.04 12.07 11.50
N ALA A 228 -7.38 13.22 11.40
CA ALA A 228 -6.24 13.56 12.25
C ALA A 228 -6.58 13.69 13.75
N ARG A 229 -7.86 13.89 14.09
CA ARG A 229 -8.35 13.97 15.49
C ARG A 229 -8.88 12.64 16.02
N ALA A 230 -9.02 11.62 15.18
CA ALA A 230 -9.55 10.30 15.53
C ALA A 230 -8.45 9.27 15.88
N ILE A 231 -7.18 9.66 15.76
CA ILE A 231 -5.98 8.89 16.14
C ILE A 231 -5.43 9.38 17.48
#